data_AF-A0A957J265-F1
#
_entry.id   AF-A0A957J265-F1
#
_cell.length_a   1.000
_cell.length_b   1.000
_cell.length_c   1.000
_cell.angle_alpha   90.00
_cell.angle_beta   90.00
_cell.angle_gamma   90.00
#
_symmetry.space_group_name_H-M   'P 1'
#
loop_
_entity.id
_entity.type
_entity.pdbx_description
1 polymer ?
#
loop_
_entity_poly.entity_id
_entity_poly.type
_entity_poly.pdbx_seq_one_letter_code
_entity_poly.pdbx_strand_id
1 'polypeptide(L)'
;ESGFRLGFIPGSHRPQAQISLGRRLQETRLKWVGAMSYLFVKLQEWASQAEWIATEPGDCLIFDPRILHSGSYITGPKYSMFLGYGIENKHFFNHANYYRRLRSELGYADMAPELAQRLQAAGLYPQHLPTMDKIDDAWVPPQLMKNLVGRGLKKA
;
A
#
# COMPACT_ATOMS: atom_id res chain seq x y z
N GLU A 1 3.29 11.36 -18.45
CA GLU A 1 2.89 10.04 -17.90
C GLU A 1 4.01 9.51 -17.01
N SER A 2 3.67 8.88 -15.88
CA SER A 2 4.67 8.38 -14.93
C SER A 2 5.27 7.02 -15.30
N GLY A 3 4.71 6.33 -16.30
CA GLY A 3 5.14 4.99 -16.73
C GLY A 3 4.93 3.90 -15.67
N PHE A 4 4.04 4.15 -14.69
CA PHE A 4 3.80 3.27 -13.56
C PHE A 4 3.33 1.87 -14.00
N ARG A 5 3.90 0.84 -13.37
CA ARG A 5 3.45 -0.55 -13.46
C ARG A 5 3.34 -1.14 -12.07
N LEU A 6 2.39 -2.04 -11.86
CA LEU A 6 2.29 -2.82 -10.62
C LEU A 6 2.74 -4.24 -10.90
N GLY A 7 3.81 -4.66 -10.23
CA GLY A 7 4.36 -6.02 -10.31
C GLY A 7 3.67 -6.93 -9.30
N PHE A 8 3.31 -8.14 -9.71
CA PHE A 8 2.69 -9.16 -8.89
C PHE A 8 3.43 -10.48 -9.01
N ILE A 9 3.59 -11.24 -7.92
CA ILE A 9 4.03 -12.64 -8.00
C ILE A 9 2.77 -13.54 -7.94
N PRO A 10 2.32 -14.13 -9.05
CA PRO A 10 1.10 -14.93 -9.09
C PRO A 10 1.13 -16.10 -8.08
N GLY A 11 -0.03 -16.40 -7.48
CA GLY A 11 -0.18 -17.51 -6.54
C GLY A 11 0.48 -17.29 -5.16
N SER A 12 1.21 -16.20 -4.93
CA SER A 12 1.87 -15.93 -3.65
C SER A 12 0.92 -15.72 -2.47
N HIS A 13 -0.35 -15.39 -2.72
CA HIS A 13 -1.42 -15.25 -1.72
C HIS A 13 -1.91 -16.59 -1.14
N ARG A 14 -1.60 -17.73 -1.78
CA ARG A 14 -2.08 -19.04 -1.34
C ARG A 14 -1.31 -19.51 -0.10
N PRO A 15 -2.00 -19.91 0.99
CA PRO A 15 -1.33 -20.51 2.12
C PRO A 15 -0.66 -21.81 1.68
N GLN A 16 0.66 -21.91 1.84
CA GLN A 16 1.40 -23.15 1.61
C GLN A 16 1.62 -23.82 2.96
N ALA A 17 1.18 -25.08 3.10
CA ALA A 17 1.26 -25.85 4.34
C ALA A 17 2.71 -26.02 4.85
N GLN A 18 3.69 -25.90 3.97
CA GLN A 18 5.11 -25.86 4.30
C GLN A 18 5.76 -24.73 3.50
N ILE A 19 6.13 -23.63 4.17
CA ILE A 19 6.98 -22.62 3.54
C ILE A 19 8.37 -23.25 3.42
N SER A 20 8.76 -23.63 2.21
CA SER A 20 10.11 -24.15 1.96
C SER A 20 11.15 -23.13 2.44
N LEU A 21 12.27 -23.61 2.99
CA LEU A 21 13.41 -22.77 3.40
C LEU A 21 13.83 -21.80 2.27
N GLY A 22 13.75 -22.25 1.01
CA GLY A 22 14.01 -21.42 -0.17
C GLY A 22 13.08 -20.21 -0.29
N ARG A 23 11.78 -20.35 -0.01
CA ARG A 23 10.83 -19.23 -0.06
C ARG A 23 11.01 -18.27 1.11
N ARG A 24 11.33 -18.75 2.32
CA ARG A 24 11.70 -17.86 3.45
C ARG A 24 12.94 -17.02 3.12
N LEU A 25 13.95 -17.65 2.52
CA LEU A 25 15.16 -16.95 2.07
C LEU A 25 14.83 -15.96 0.95
N GLN A 26 13.92 -16.31 0.03
CA GLN A 26 13.47 -15.42 -1.04
C GLN A 26 12.65 -14.24 -0.51
N GLU A 27 11.74 -14.44 0.44
CA GLU A 27 10.96 -13.38 1.09
C GLU A 27 11.86 -12.48 1.95
N THR A 28 12.83 -13.05 2.66
CA THR A 28 13.85 -12.29 3.39
C THR A 28 14.69 -11.48 2.41
N ARG A 29 15.13 -12.08 1.31
CA ARG A 29 15.85 -11.40 0.24
C ARG A 29 14.99 -10.34 -0.43
N LEU A 30 13.69 -10.54 -0.63
CA LEU A 30 12.76 -9.55 -1.19
C LEU A 30 12.50 -8.40 -0.21
N LYS A 31 12.45 -8.65 1.10
CA LYS A 31 12.40 -7.59 2.12
C LYS A 31 13.69 -6.78 2.14
N TRP A 32 14.85 -7.44 2.07
CA TRP A 32 16.15 -6.79 1.96
C TRP A 32 16.31 -6.05 0.64
N VAL A 33 15.88 -6.63 -0.49
CA VAL A 33 15.86 -5.97 -1.80
C VAL A 33 14.90 -4.79 -1.77
N GLY A 34 13.73 -4.91 -1.14
CA GLY A 34 12.77 -3.83 -0.90
C GLY A 34 13.39 -2.66 -0.12
N ALA A 35 14.13 -2.97 0.95
CA ALA A 35 14.90 -1.99 1.72
C ALA A 35 16.05 -1.38 0.89
N MET A 36 16.71 -2.19 0.06
CA MET A 36 17.81 -1.77 -0.82
C MET A 36 17.34 -1.06 -2.09
N SER A 37 16.10 -1.25 -2.55
CA SER A 37 15.53 -0.57 -3.72
C SER A 37 15.24 0.90 -3.43
N TYR A 38 15.20 1.30 -2.16
CA TYR A 38 15.30 2.72 -1.78
C TYR A 38 16.67 3.34 -2.15
N LEU A 39 17.72 2.53 -2.25
CA LEU A 39 19.09 2.97 -2.57
C LEU A 39 19.52 2.62 -4.00
N PHE A 40 19.00 1.53 -4.59
CA PHE A 40 19.34 1.03 -5.92
C PHE A 40 18.09 0.67 -6.72
N VAL A 41 17.53 1.72 -7.31
CA VAL A 41 16.26 1.82 -8.04
C VAL A 41 15.99 0.74 -9.10
N LYS A 42 17.02 0.21 -9.76
CA LYS A 42 16.87 -0.74 -10.89
C LYS A 42 16.87 -2.23 -10.49
N LEU A 43 17.16 -2.57 -9.23
CA LEU A 43 17.22 -3.98 -8.80
C LEU A 43 15.84 -4.62 -8.62
N GLN A 44 14.80 -3.82 -8.37
CA GLN A 44 13.44 -4.30 -8.09
C GLN A 44 12.79 -4.98 -9.31
N GLU A 45 13.06 -4.46 -10.51
CA GLU A 45 12.57 -5.01 -11.78
C GLU A 45 13.39 -6.23 -12.24
N TRP A 46 14.67 -6.32 -11.84
CA TRP A 46 15.59 -7.38 -12.26
C TRP A 46 15.47 -8.68 -11.47
N ALA A 47 14.88 -8.64 -10.27
CA ALA A 47 15.00 -9.72 -9.29
C ALA A 47 13.79 -10.66 -9.17
N SER A 48 12.70 -10.47 -9.93
CA SER A 48 11.42 -11.10 -9.56
C SER A 48 10.73 -11.86 -10.69
N GLN A 49 10.14 -13.00 -10.32
CA GLN A 49 9.10 -13.73 -11.06
C GLN A 49 7.79 -12.91 -11.14
N ALA A 50 7.90 -11.58 -11.21
CA ALA A 50 6.78 -10.69 -11.14
C ALA A 50 6.20 -10.45 -12.53
N GLU A 51 4.88 -10.56 -12.64
CA GLU A 51 4.12 -10.08 -13.78
C GLU A 51 3.85 -8.59 -13.57
N TRP A 52 4.35 -7.77 -14.49
CA TRP A 52 4.25 -6.32 -14.44
C TRP A 52 3.07 -5.83 -15.28
N ILE A 53 2.07 -5.26 -14.62
CA ILE A 53 0.86 -4.76 -15.27
C ILE A 53 0.96 -3.23 -15.37
N ALA A 54 0.96 -2.71 -16.59
CA ALA A 54 0.82 -1.27 -16.84
C ALA A 54 -0.65 -0.85 -16.67
N THR A 55 -0.87 0.37 -16.21
CA THR A 55 -2.22 0.92 -15.98
C THR A 55 -2.33 2.31 -16.55
N GLU A 56 -3.43 2.57 -17.25
CA GLU A 56 -3.80 3.89 -17.75
C GLU A 56 -4.85 4.57 -16.85
N PRO A 57 -5.06 5.90 -16.96
CA PRO A 57 -6.12 6.58 -16.24
C PRO A 57 -7.49 5.97 -16.53
N GLY A 58 -8.15 5.47 -15.49
CA GLY A 58 -9.45 4.77 -15.59
C GLY A 58 -9.36 3.27 -15.35
N ASP A 59 -8.17 2.68 -15.46
CA ASP A 59 -7.96 1.27 -15.16
C ASP A 59 -8.07 0.99 -13.65
N CYS A 60 -8.58 -0.20 -13.32
CA CYS A 60 -8.66 -0.69 -11.95
C CYS A 60 -7.99 -2.06 -11.84
N LEU A 61 -7.11 -2.20 -10.84
CA LEU A 61 -6.53 -3.48 -10.47
C LEU A 61 -7.19 -3.98 -9.19
N ILE A 62 -7.82 -5.15 -9.26
CA ILE A 62 -8.45 -5.82 -8.13
C ILE A 62 -7.62 -7.05 -7.80
N PHE A 63 -7.08 -7.12 -6.58
CA PHE A 63 -6.23 -8.22 -6.17
C PHE A 63 -6.36 -8.52 -4.67
N ASP A 64 -5.99 -9.75 -4.29
CA ASP A 64 -5.89 -10.17 -2.89
C ASP A 64 -4.66 -9.49 -2.24
N PRO A 65 -4.81 -8.73 -1.14
CA PRO A 65 -3.69 -8.00 -0.54
C PRO A 65 -2.55 -8.89 -0.02
N ARG A 66 -2.77 -10.22 0.10
CA ARG A 66 -1.75 -11.20 0.46
C ARG A 66 -0.80 -11.55 -0.70
N ILE A 67 -1.15 -11.18 -1.94
CA ILE A 67 -0.23 -11.36 -3.06
C ILE A 67 0.99 -10.48 -2.84
N LEU A 68 2.19 -11.01 -3.07
CA LEU A 68 3.39 -10.20 -3.10
C LEU A 68 3.31 -9.27 -4.31
N HIS A 69 3.38 -7.98 -4.04
CA HIS A 69 3.27 -6.95 -5.06
C HIS A 69 4.21 -5.78 -4.78
N SER A 70 4.56 -5.06 -5.84
CA SER A 70 5.40 -3.86 -5.73
C SER A 70 5.17 -2.91 -6.88
N GLY A 71 5.14 -1.60 -6.58
CA GLY A 71 5.11 -0.58 -7.61
C GLY A 71 6.45 -0.49 -8.34
N SER A 72 6.41 -0.24 -9.65
CA SER A 72 7.61 0.05 -10.42
C SER A 72 8.22 1.37 -9.98
N TYR A 73 9.48 1.58 -10.34
CA TYR A 73 10.06 2.90 -10.24
C TYR A 73 9.33 3.86 -11.19
N ILE A 74 9.16 5.10 -10.76
CA ILE A 74 8.58 6.18 -11.56
C ILE A 74 9.35 7.47 -11.33
N THR A 75 9.30 8.36 -12.31
CA THR A 75 9.71 9.76 -12.17
C THR A 75 8.49 10.67 -12.26
N GLY A 76 8.47 11.72 -11.43
CA GLY A 76 7.35 12.65 -11.36
C GLY A 76 6.17 12.17 -10.49
N PRO A 77 5.08 12.94 -10.45
CA PRO A 77 3.94 12.63 -9.60
C PRO A 77 3.11 11.45 -10.13
N LYS A 78 2.59 10.66 -9.20
CA LYS A 78 1.59 9.62 -9.48
C LYS A 78 0.41 9.79 -8.54
N TYR A 79 -0.78 9.78 -9.13
CA TYR A 79 -2.04 9.80 -8.40
C TYR A 79 -2.77 8.48 -8.62
N SER A 80 -3.32 7.92 -7.54
CA SER A 80 -4.12 6.70 -7.58
C SER A 80 -5.11 6.71 -6.44
N MET A 81 -6.27 6.10 -6.65
CA MET A 81 -7.22 5.80 -5.58
C MET A 81 -6.98 4.37 -5.09
N PHE A 82 -6.90 4.18 -3.78
CA PHE A 82 -6.79 2.88 -3.16
C PHE A 82 -8.05 2.60 -2.33
N LEU A 83 -8.70 1.48 -2.59
CA LEU A 83 -9.83 0.98 -1.82
C LEU A 83 -9.49 -0.41 -1.28
N GLY A 84 -9.44 -0.52 0.05
CA GLY A 84 -9.32 -1.81 0.73
C GLY A 84 -10.66 -2.22 1.33
N TYR A 85 -11.11 -3.44 1.04
CA TYR A 85 -12.30 -4.04 1.65
C TYR A 85 -11.96 -5.44 2.18
N GLY A 86 -12.55 -5.83 3.30
CA GLY A 86 -12.28 -7.13 3.92
C GLY A 86 -12.78 -7.23 5.35
N ILE A 87 -12.36 -8.30 6.03
CA ILE A 87 -12.72 -8.58 7.42
C ILE A 87 -12.04 -7.56 8.36
N GLU A 88 -12.79 -7.03 9.30
CA GLU A 88 -12.26 -6.21 10.39
C GLU A 88 -11.27 -7.02 11.25
N ASN A 89 -9.98 -6.77 11.06
CA ASN A 89 -8.88 -7.44 11.76
C ASN A 89 -7.72 -6.47 12.01
N LYS A 90 -6.64 -6.94 12.67
CA LYS A 90 -5.44 -6.12 12.93
C LYS A 90 -4.89 -5.43 11.68
N HIS A 91 -4.82 -6.15 10.55
CA HIS A 91 -4.28 -5.58 9.31
C HIS A 91 -5.19 -4.46 8.77
N PHE A 92 -6.51 -4.65 8.78
CA PHE A 92 -7.48 -3.63 8.42
C PHE A 92 -7.32 -2.36 9.28
N PHE A 93 -7.27 -2.51 10.61
CA PHE A 93 -7.12 -1.38 11.52
C PHE A 93 -5.78 -0.65 11.35
N ASN A 94 -4.69 -1.39 11.16
CA ASN A 94 -3.38 -0.82 10.87
C ASN A 94 -3.44 0.01 9.58
N HIS A 95 -3.99 -0.55 8.51
CA HIS A 95 -4.05 0.15 7.22
C HIS A 95 -4.88 1.44 7.31
N ALA A 96 -6.06 1.37 7.95
CA ALA A 96 -6.91 2.54 8.17
C ALA A 96 -6.18 3.63 8.99
N ASN A 97 -5.56 3.26 10.11
CA ASN A 97 -4.83 4.20 10.97
C ASN A 97 -3.59 4.79 10.30
N TYR A 98 -2.88 4.00 9.50
CA TYR A 98 -1.68 4.47 8.80
C TYR A 98 -1.98 5.68 7.92
N TYR A 99 -2.96 5.56 7.02
CA TYR A 99 -3.29 6.64 6.08
C TYR A 99 -4.09 7.78 6.71
N ARG A 100 -4.97 7.46 7.67
CA ARG A 100 -5.90 8.44 8.25
C ARG A 100 -5.33 9.20 9.44
N ARG A 101 -4.35 8.63 10.14
CA ARG A 101 -3.78 9.21 11.37
C ARG A 101 -2.26 9.39 11.29
N LEU A 102 -1.50 8.34 10.98
CA LEU A 102 -0.03 8.42 11.02
C LEU A 102 0.56 9.25 9.87
N ARG A 103 -0.07 9.21 8.68
CA ARG A 103 0.28 9.97 7.48
C ARG A 103 -0.57 11.24 7.33
N SER A 104 -0.75 11.99 8.43
CA SER A 104 -1.60 13.19 8.46
C SER A 104 -1.18 14.26 7.44
N GLU A 105 0.06 14.26 6.97
CA GLU A 105 0.53 15.16 5.92
C GLU A 105 -0.12 14.93 4.55
N LEU A 106 -0.76 13.77 4.34
CA LEU A 106 -1.51 13.46 3.12
C LEU A 106 -2.87 14.17 3.06
N GLY A 107 -3.37 14.67 4.19
CA GLY A 107 -4.57 15.53 4.23
C GLY A 107 -5.87 14.85 3.77
N TYR A 108 -6.02 13.54 3.98
CA TYR A 108 -7.27 12.85 3.63
C TYR A 108 -8.46 13.41 4.40
N ALA A 109 -9.45 13.93 3.68
CA ALA A 109 -10.75 14.30 4.24
C ALA A 109 -11.50 13.07 4.75
N ASP A 110 -12.41 13.28 5.71
CA ASP A 110 -13.36 12.25 6.15
C ASP A 110 -14.20 11.74 4.97
N MET A 111 -14.67 10.49 5.08
CA MET A 111 -15.56 9.92 4.08
C MET A 111 -16.85 10.74 4.02
N ALA A 112 -17.31 11.06 2.80
CA ALA A 112 -18.55 11.80 2.62
C ALA A 112 -19.71 11.13 3.39
N PRO A 113 -20.53 11.87 4.16
CA PRO A 113 -21.55 11.27 5.01
C PRO A 113 -22.54 10.37 4.26
N GLU A 114 -22.92 10.76 3.05
CA GLU A 114 -23.82 9.96 2.20
C GLU A 114 -23.21 8.60 1.83
N LEU A 115 -21.92 8.58 1.49
CA LEU A 115 -21.21 7.34 1.18
C LEU A 115 -21.07 6.47 2.44
N ALA A 116 -20.72 7.07 3.57
CA ALA A 116 -20.61 6.36 4.84
C ALA A 116 -21.95 5.69 5.24
N GLN A 117 -23.06 6.40 5.09
CA GLN A 117 -24.40 5.87 5.36
C GLN A 117 -24.76 4.70 4.44
N ARG A 118 -24.48 4.82 3.12
CA ARG A 118 -24.71 3.72 2.16
C ARG A 118 -23.88 2.49 2.51
N LEU A 119 -22.62 2.67 2.87
CA LEU A 119 -21.75 1.56 3.29
C LEU A 119 -22.23 0.94 4.61
N GLN A 120 -22.69 1.75 5.56
CA GLN A 120 -23.20 1.27 6.83
C GLN A 120 -24.48 0.45 6.65
N ALA A 121 -25.42 0.92 5.83
CA ALA A 121 -26.65 0.20 5.49
C ALA A 121 -26.36 -1.13 4.78
N ALA A 122 -25.27 -1.20 4.02
CA ALA A 122 -24.81 -2.42 3.36
C ALA A 122 -23.96 -3.34 4.26
N GLY A 123 -23.68 -2.97 5.52
CA GLY A 123 -22.78 -3.72 6.40
C GLY A 123 -21.32 -3.73 5.94
N LEU A 124 -20.92 -2.74 5.14
CA LEU A 124 -19.57 -2.57 4.57
C LEU A 124 -18.76 -1.45 5.23
N TYR A 125 -19.36 -0.72 6.17
CA TYR A 125 -18.68 0.32 6.94
C TYR A 125 -18.15 -0.27 8.26
N PRO A 126 -16.91 0.06 8.67
CA PRO A 126 -16.35 -0.50 9.88
C PRO A 126 -17.16 -0.11 11.11
N GLN A 127 -17.45 -1.09 11.97
CA GLN A 127 -18.20 -0.85 13.21
C GLN A 127 -17.35 -0.12 14.25
N HIS A 128 -16.06 -0.45 14.32
CA HIS A 128 -15.12 0.16 15.26
C HIS A 128 -13.75 0.37 14.61
N LEU A 129 -13.26 1.62 14.63
CA LEU A 129 -11.90 1.95 14.20
C LEU A 129 -11.08 2.41 15.41
N PRO A 130 -10.26 1.53 16.02
CA PRO A 130 -9.43 1.91 17.16
C PRO A 130 -8.45 3.01 16.76
N THR A 131 -8.12 3.89 17.70
CA THR A 131 -7.08 4.91 17.52
C THR A 131 -5.72 4.30 17.83
N MET A 132 -4.78 4.46 16.88
CA MET A 132 -3.42 3.95 17.02
C MET A 132 -2.42 5.08 16.80
N ASP A 133 -1.53 5.29 17.77
CA ASP A 133 -0.44 6.28 17.68
C ASP A 133 0.83 5.69 17.03
N LYS A 134 0.89 4.36 16.92
CA LYS A 134 1.96 3.63 16.24
C LYS A 134 1.43 2.36 15.59
N ILE A 135 2.12 1.93 14.54
CA ILE A 135 1.94 0.60 13.93
C ILE A 135 3.34 0.02 13.81
N ASP A 136 3.54 -1.17 14.40
CA ASP A 136 4.82 -1.86 14.33
C ASP A 136 5.22 -2.12 12.86
N ASP A 137 6.50 -1.94 12.55
CA ASP A 137 7.10 -2.11 11.22
C ASP A 137 6.56 -1.17 10.10
N ALA A 138 5.62 -0.26 10.42
CA ALA A 138 5.15 0.72 9.46
C ALA A 138 6.21 1.81 9.25
N TRP A 139 6.58 2.06 8.00
CA TRP A 139 7.42 3.19 7.67
C TRP A 139 6.63 4.49 7.79
N VAL A 140 7.03 5.37 8.70
CA VAL A 140 6.45 6.72 8.85
C VAL A 140 7.56 7.73 8.53
N PRO A 141 7.34 8.69 7.62
CA PRO A 141 8.36 9.69 7.32
C PRO A 141 8.69 10.51 8.58
N PRO A 142 9.97 10.87 8.81
CA PRO A 142 10.35 11.76 9.90
C PRO A 142 9.56 13.08 9.84
N GLN A 143 9.28 13.69 11.00
CA GLN A 143 8.42 14.88 11.10
C GLN A 143 8.89 16.05 10.21
N LEU A 144 10.20 16.22 10.07
CA LEU A 144 10.79 17.23 9.19
C LEU A 144 10.38 17.03 7.72
N MET A 145 10.33 15.77 7.27
CA MET A 145 9.92 15.41 5.91
C MET A 145 8.41 15.60 5.72
N LYS A 146 7.59 15.29 6.73
CA LYS A 146 6.13 15.55 6.70
C LYS A 146 5.80 17.02 6.44
N ASN A 147 6.51 17.93 7.11
CA ASN A 147 6.31 19.37 6.97
C ASN A 147 6.65 19.89 5.56
N LEU A 148 7.62 19.27 4.89
CA LEU A 148 8.01 19.63 3.52
C LEU A 148 6.98 19.12 2.50
N VAL A 149 6.54 17.86 2.63
CA VAL A 149 5.53 17.26 1.73
C VAL A 149 4.17 17.98 1.88
N GLY A 150 3.72 18.23 3.11
CA GLY A 150 2.45 18.92 3.36
C GLY A 150 2.42 20.37 2.88
N ARG A 151 3.57 21.05 2.77
CA ARG A 151 3.67 22.41 2.19
C ARG A 151 3.59 22.41 0.66
N GLY A 152 4.04 21.35 0.00
CA GLY A 152 3.94 21.19 -1.46
C GLY A 152 2.51 20.93 -1.94
N LEU A 153 1.76 20.10 -1.21
CA LEU A 153 0.36 19.77 -1.54
C LEU A 153 -0.60 20.97 -1.40
N LYS A 154 -0.30 21.95 -0.54
CA LYS A 154 -1.11 23.17 -0.39
C LYS A 154 -0.87 24.23 -1.46
N LYS A 155 0.11 24.04 -2.35
CA LYS A 155 0.49 25.00 -3.40
C LYS A 155 0.07 24.56 -4.81
N ALA A 156 -0.64 23.44 -4.94
CA ALA A 156 -1.17 22.92 -6.21
C ALA A 156 -2.69 23.15 -6.29
#